data_AF-A0A958R0L4-F1
#
_entry.id   AF-A0A958R0L4-F1
#
_cell.length_a   1.000
_cell.length_b   1.000
_cell.length_c   1.000
_cell.angle_alpha   90.00
_cell.angle_beta   90.00
_cell.angle_gamma   90.00
#
_symmetry.space_group_name_H-M   'P 1'
#
loop_
_entity.id
_entity.type
_entity.pdbx_description
1 polymer ?
#
loop_
_entity_poly.entity_id
_entity_poly.type
_entity_poly.pdbx_seq_one_letter_code
_entity_poly.pdbx_strand_id
1 'polypeptide(L)'
;PLDPHSPLRLGRLKVFFNRWKLSEEIPLRTLLSIKRQLLRNRSLKFFDRYYFYMIAGYVLLLLFLGGWGAFIYAWSIPATGALLATSLVNTFCHDRSGNILNVNWISLISLGEGYHGYHHQYPKAMRFKNVGAFDISGWVLEKSVLRGGLLERNS
;
A
#
# COMPACT_ATOMS: atom_id res chain seq x y z
N PRO A 1 -16.42 4.41 8.89
CA PRO A 1 -15.66 3.79 7.77
C PRO A 1 -15.61 2.27 7.97
N LEU A 2 -16.16 1.50 7.02
CA LEU A 2 -16.05 0.03 7.04
C LEU A 2 -14.62 -0.32 6.62
N ASP A 3 -13.73 -0.48 7.59
CA ASP A 3 -12.38 -0.98 7.33
C ASP A 3 -12.47 -2.37 6.67
N PRO A 4 -12.02 -2.52 5.41
CA PRO A 4 -12.17 -3.76 4.66
C PRO A 4 -11.29 -4.90 5.20
N HIS A 5 -10.31 -4.60 6.04
CA HIS A 5 -9.38 -5.57 6.60
C HIS A 5 -9.34 -5.54 8.12
N SER A 6 -10.42 -5.10 8.78
CA SER A 6 -10.49 -5.02 10.24
C SER A 6 -10.21 -6.36 10.91
N PRO A 7 -9.12 -6.50 11.69
CA PRO A 7 -8.81 -7.73 12.40
C PRO A 7 -9.85 -8.10 13.47
N LEU A 8 -10.59 -7.12 13.98
CA LEU A 8 -11.70 -7.33 14.91
C LEU A 8 -12.84 -8.12 14.25
N ARG A 9 -13.18 -7.80 13.00
CA ARG A 9 -14.26 -8.46 12.27
C ARG A 9 -13.85 -9.77 11.60
N LEU A 10 -12.63 -9.81 11.06
CA LEU A 10 -12.18 -10.89 10.18
C LEU A 10 -11.25 -11.91 10.85
N GLY A 11 -10.71 -11.55 12.01
CA GLY A 11 -9.69 -12.32 12.72
C GLY A 11 -8.26 -11.99 12.26
N ARG A 12 -7.35 -11.80 13.23
CA ARG A 12 -5.96 -11.37 12.99
C ARG A 12 -5.19 -12.28 12.04
N LEU A 13 -5.35 -13.60 12.13
CA LEU A 13 -4.64 -14.54 11.25
C LEU A 13 -5.10 -14.40 9.79
N LYS A 14 -6.41 -14.22 9.58
CA LYS A 14 -6.97 -14.05 8.23
C LYS A 14 -6.46 -12.75 7.59
N VAL A 15 -6.37 -11.68 8.37
CA VAL A 15 -5.82 -10.39 7.92
C VAL A 15 -4.32 -10.49 7.68
N PHE A 16 -3.58 -11.10 8.61
CA PHE A 16 -2.12 -11.27 8.52
C PHE A 16 -1.70 -12.05 7.27
N PHE A 17 -2.42 -13.13 6.92
CA PHE A 17 -2.14 -13.89 5.71
C PHE A 17 -2.79 -13.30 4.44
N ASN A 18 -3.30 -12.06 4.48
CA ASN A 18 -4.00 -11.40 3.39
C ASN A 18 -5.16 -12.23 2.78
N ARG A 19 -5.83 -13.06 3.59
CA ARG A 19 -6.94 -13.92 3.17
C ARG A 19 -8.31 -13.27 3.36
N TRP A 20 -8.35 -11.94 3.40
CA TRP A 20 -9.58 -11.16 3.54
C TRP A 20 -10.18 -10.82 2.18
N LYS A 21 -11.48 -10.54 2.16
CA LYS A 21 -12.23 -10.11 0.97
C LYS A 21 -12.91 -8.80 1.30
N LEU A 22 -13.18 -8.01 0.26
CA LEU A 22 -13.94 -6.77 0.40
C LEU A 22 -15.31 -7.07 1.05
N SER A 23 -15.72 -6.23 2.00
CA SER A 23 -17.01 -6.40 2.68
C SER A 23 -18.16 -6.38 1.68
N GLU A 24 -19.06 -7.36 1.78
CA GLU A 24 -20.31 -7.41 1.01
C GLU A 24 -21.28 -6.28 1.41
N GLU A 25 -21.02 -5.59 2.53
CA GLU A 25 -21.81 -4.45 3.00
C GLU A 25 -21.55 -3.16 2.22
N ILE A 26 -20.53 -3.12 1.34
CA ILE A 26 -20.24 -1.91 0.55
C ILE A 26 -21.31 -1.76 -0.53
N PRO A 27 -22.04 -0.62 -0.58
CA PRO A 27 -23.08 -0.41 -1.58
C PRO A 27 -22.56 -0.51 -3.00
N LEU A 28 -23.30 -1.20 -3.89
CA LEU A 28 -22.94 -1.38 -5.30
C LEU A 28 -22.63 -0.05 -6.00
N ARG A 29 -23.40 1.00 -5.70
CA ARG A 29 -23.15 2.38 -6.19
C ARG A 29 -21.73 2.85 -5.88
N THR A 30 -21.23 2.61 -4.67
CA THR A 30 -19.89 3.03 -4.24
C THR A 30 -18.82 2.26 -5.02
N LEU A 31 -19.00 0.94 -5.17
CA LEU A 31 -18.09 0.10 -5.96
C LEU A 31 -18.03 0.55 -7.42
N LEU A 32 -19.19 0.82 -8.04
CA LEU A 32 -19.27 1.32 -9.42
C LEU A 32 -18.63 2.70 -9.56
N SER A 33 -18.79 3.58 -8.57
CA SER A 33 -18.16 4.91 -8.56
C SER A 33 -16.64 4.81 -8.52
N ILE A 34 -16.08 4.00 -7.62
CA ILE A 34 -14.64 3.77 -7.50
C ILE A 34 -14.11 3.16 -8.80
N LYS A 35 -14.77 2.11 -9.32
CA LYS A 35 -14.39 1.49 -10.60
C LYS A 35 -14.38 2.51 -11.75
N ARG A 36 -15.39 3.36 -11.84
CA ARG A 36 -15.46 4.41 -12.88
C ARG A 36 -14.30 5.40 -12.75
N GLN A 37 -13.94 5.82 -11.53
CA GLN A 37 -12.79 6.72 -11.30
C GLN A 37 -11.47 6.06 -11.72
N LEU A 38 -11.26 4.79 -11.36
CA LEU A 38 -10.06 4.04 -11.75
C LEU A 38 -9.96 3.87 -13.27
N LEU A 39 -11.05 3.50 -13.94
CA LEU A 39 -11.09 3.30 -15.39
C LEU A 39 -10.94 4.59 -16.21
N ARG A 40 -11.13 5.76 -15.60
CA ARG A 40 -10.88 7.05 -16.24
C ARG A 40 -9.37 7.29 -16.44
N ASN A 41 -8.54 6.78 -15.54
CA ASN A 41 -7.10 6.95 -15.61
C ASN A 41 -6.49 5.97 -16.63
N ARG A 42 -5.93 6.48 -17.73
CA ARG A 42 -5.32 5.65 -18.78
C ARG A 42 -4.09 4.90 -18.30
N SER A 43 -3.28 5.53 -17.45
CA SER A 43 -2.08 4.91 -16.88
C SER A 43 -2.44 3.71 -16.01
N LEU A 44 -3.45 3.86 -15.12
CA LEU A 44 -3.92 2.73 -14.31
C LEU A 44 -4.40 1.55 -15.16
N LYS A 45 -5.14 1.81 -16.24
CA LYS A 45 -5.57 0.77 -17.18
C LYS A 45 -4.41 0.09 -17.90
N PHE A 46 -3.36 0.84 -18.25
CA PHE A 46 -2.17 0.28 -18.86
C PHE A 46 -1.48 -0.69 -17.88
N PHE A 47 -1.22 -0.25 -16.65
CA PHE A 47 -0.57 -1.10 -15.66
C PHE A 47 -1.41 -2.33 -15.27
N ASP A 48 -2.74 -2.19 -15.18
CA ASP A 48 -3.66 -3.30 -14.94
C ASP A 48 -3.63 -4.33 -16.09
N ARG A 49 -3.74 -3.87 -17.34
CA ARG A 49 -3.73 -4.75 -18.52
C ARG A 49 -2.42 -5.50 -18.69
N TYR A 50 -1.29 -4.85 -18.40
CA TYR A 50 0.04 -5.41 -18.62
C TYR A 50 0.71 -5.93 -17.35
N TYR A 51 -0.01 -6.00 -16.22
CA TYR A 51 0.54 -6.30 -14.90
C TYR A 51 1.47 -7.52 -14.89
N PHE A 52 0.95 -8.67 -15.32
CA PHE A 52 1.72 -9.91 -15.34
C PHE A 52 2.84 -9.90 -16.39
N TYR A 53 2.65 -9.21 -17.52
CA TYR A 53 3.69 -9.09 -18.55
C TYR A 53 4.88 -8.26 -18.04
N MET A 54 4.61 -7.18 -17.30
CA MET A 54 5.68 -6.36 -16.69
C MET A 54 6.44 -7.15 -15.62
N ILE A 55 5.72 -7.89 -14.76
CA ILE A 55 6.36 -8.74 -13.75
C ILE A 55 7.22 -9.81 -14.43
N ALA A 56 6.67 -10.52 -15.41
CA ALA A 56 7.40 -11.54 -16.15
C ALA A 56 8.63 -10.94 -16.85
N GLY A 57 8.47 -9.80 -17.52
CA GLY A 57 9.58 -9.08 -18.16
C GLY A 57 10.68 -8.69 -17.16
N TYR A 58 10.32 -8.17 -15.98
CA TYR A 58 11.27 -7.81 -14.93
C TYR A 58 12.00 -9.04 -14.38
N VAL A 59 11.27 -10.13 -14.09
CA VAL A 59 11.86 -11.39 -13.62
C VAL A 59 12.83 -11.97 -14.65
N LEU A 60 12.43 -12.02 -15.93
CA LEU A 60 13.28 -12.51 -17.01
C LEU A 60 14.52 -11.63 -17.19
N LEU A 61 14.39 -10.31 -17.08
CA LEU A 61 15.51 -9.38 -17.13
C LEU A 61 16.50 -9.64 -15.98
N LEU A 62 16.02 -9.84 -14.76
CA LEU A 62 16.88 -10.15 -13.62
C LEU A 62 17.60 -11.50 -13.80
N LEU A 63 16.87 -12.54 -14.23
CA LEU A 63 17.45 -13.85 -14.51
C LEU A 63 18.50 -13.77 -15.62
N PHE A 64 18.29 -12.93 -16.64
CA PHE A 64 19.26 -12.72 -17.71
C PHE A 64 20.51 -11.99 -17.23
N LEU A 65 20.36 -10.91 -16.46
CA LEU A 65 21.47 -10.05 -16.04
C LEU A 65 22.33 -10.64 -14.91
N GLY A 66 21.73 -11.39 -13.99
CA GLY A 66 22.44 -11.90 -12.81
C GLY A 66 21.88 -13.21 -12.26
N GLY A 67 21.12 -13.94 -13.07
CA GLY A 67 20.61 -15.27 -12.73
C GLY A 67 19.71 -15.29 -11.50
N TRP A 68 19.74 -16.42 -10.81
CA TRP A 68 18.95 -16.66 -9.61
C TRP A 68 19.29 -15.71 -8.46
N GLY A 69 20.54 -15.26 -8.36
CA GLY A 69 20.94 -14.28 -7.34
C GLY A 69 20.17 -12.98 -7.48
N ALA A 70 20.18 -12.39 -8.69
CA ALA A 70 19.45 -11.16 -8.95
C ALA A 70 17.93 -11.34 -8.75
N PHE A 71 17.36 -12.46 -9.21
CA PHE A 71 15.95 -12.78 -8.99
C PHE A 71 15.57 -12.84 -7.50
N ILE A 72 16.36 -13.54 -6.68
CA ILE A 72 16.07 -13.71 -5.24
C ILE A 72 16.17 -12.37 -4.52
N TYR A 73 17.28 -11.64 -4.71
CA TYR A 73 17.56 -10.43 -3.93
C TYR A 73 16.83 -9.18 -4.45
N ALA A 74 16.59 -9.06 -5.76
CA ALA A 74 15.99 -7.86 -6.35
C ALA A 74 14.49 -7.98 -6.67
N TRP A 75 13.91 -9.19 -6.57
CA TRP A 75 12.46 -9.38 -6.74
C TRP A 75 11.83 -10.18 -5.60
N SER A 76 12.28 -11.42 -5.36
CA SER A 76 11.59 -12.32 -4.42
C SER A 76 11.58 -11.80 -2.98
N ILE A 77 12.75 -11.41 -2.44
CA ILE A 77 12.87 -10.85 -1.08
C ILE A 77 12.10 -9.53 -0.96
N PRO A 78 12.28 -8.52 -1.82
CA PRO A 78 11.51 -7.27 -1.75
C PRO A 78 9.99 -7.47 -1.89
N ALA A 79 9.54 -8.33 -2.82
CA ALA A 79 8.12 -8.60 -3.01
C ALA A 79 7.49 -9.25 -1.77
N THR A 80 8.18 -10.24 -1.20
CA THR A 80 7.74 -10.89 0.04
C THR A 80 7.77 -9.92 1.23
N GLY A 81 8.82 -9.11 1.31
CA GLY A 81 8.95 -8.06 2.33
C GLY A 81 7.82 -7.04 2.27
N ALA A 82 7.43 -6.59 1.06
CA ALA A 82 6.32 -5.67 0.88
C ALA A 82 4.97 -6.28 1.32
N LEU A 83 4.74 -7.55 0.99
CA LEU A 83 3.55 -8.28 1.45
C LEU A 83 3.53 -8.42 2.98
N LEU A 84 4.66 -8.79 3.59
CA LEU A 84 4.79 -8.90 5.05
C LEU A 84 4.60 -7.55 5.74
N ALA A 85 5.21 -6.47 5.22
CA ALA A 85 5.02 -5.13 5.76
C ALA A 85 3.54 -4.72 5.75
N THR A 86 2.84 -4.99 4.65
CA THR A 86 1.40 -4.75 4.51
C THR A 86 0.60 -5.58 5.54
N SER A 87 0.93 -6.86 5.69
CA SER A 87 0.32 -7.74 6.69
C SER A 87 0.50 -7.22 8.12
N LEU A 88 1.71 -6.72 8.43
CA LEU A 88 2.04 -6.18 9.74
C LEU A 88 1.21 -4.93 10.03
N VAL A 89 1.15 -3.98 9.09
CA VAL A 89 0.32 -2.76 9.23
C VAL A 89 -1.14 -3.14 9.46
N ASN A 90 -1.72 -3.98 8.60
CA ASN A 90 -3.14 -4.34 8.69
C ASN A 90 -3.47 -5.10 10.00
N THR A 91 -2.52 -5.85 10.55
CA THR A 91 -2.78 -6.71 11.73
C THR A 91 -2.49 -6.03 13.06
N PHE A 92 -1.48 -5.17 13.09
CA PHE A 92 -0.93 -4.63 14.34
C PHE A 92 -1.19 -3.12 14.49
N CYS A 93 -1.44 -2.39 13.41
CA CYS A 93 -1.92 -1.01 13.51
C CYS A 93 -3.44 -0.93 13.73
N HIS A 94 -4.14 -2.06 13.79
CA HIS A 94 -5.54 -2.15 14.15
C HIS A 94 -5.68 -2.99 15.43
N ASP A 95 -6.24 -2.39 16.48
CA ASP A 95 -6.40 -3.06 17.76
C ASP A 95 -7.65 -3.96 17.82
N ARG A 96 -7.80 -4.68 18.94
CA ARG A 96 -8.95 -5.57 19.17
C ARG A 96 -10.22 -4.83 19.59
N SER A 97 -10.13 -3.52 19.80
CA SER A 97 -11.25 -2.66 20.16
C SER A 97 -11.77 -1.86 18.95
N GLY A 98 -11.15 -2.03 17.79
CA GLY A 98 -11.51 -1.35 16.54
C GLY A 98 -10.83 0.02 16.38
N ASN A 99 -9.88 0.37 17.25
CA ASN A 99 -9.08 1.57 17.10
C ASN A 99 -7.94 1.34 16.12
N ILE A 100 -7.57 2.42 15.43
CA ILE A 100 -6.49 2.46 14.47
C ILE A 100 -5.33 3.21 15.12
N LEU A 101 -4.20 2.54 15.25
CA LEU A 101 -3.05 2.97 16.03
C LEU A 101 -1.88 3.40 15.15
N ASN A 102 -1.02 4.23 15.72
CA ASN A 102 0.30 4.52 15.19
C ASN A 102 1.33 3.63 15.88
N VAL A 103 2.09 2.84 15.12
CA VAL A 103 3.06 1.87 15.65
C VAL A 103 4.44 2.14 15.06
N ASN A 104 5.32 2.71 15.87
CA ASN A 104 6.63 3.20 15.42
C ASN A 104 7.52 2.12 14.80
N TRP A 105 7.63 0.94 15.41
CA TRP A 105 8.49 -0.13 14.88
C TRP A 105 7.97 -0.69 13.55
N ILE A 106 6.65 -0.69 13.34
CA ILE A 106 6.06 -1.06 12.05
C ILE A 106 6.45 -0.03 11.01
N SER A 107 6.45 1.26 11.36
CA SER A 107 6.87 2.33 10.46
C SER A 107 8.29 2.12 9.93
N LEU A 108 9.21 1.60 10.74
CA LEU A 108 10.56 1.27 10.27
C LEU A 108 10.55 0.18 9.19
N ILE A 109 9.76 -0.87 9.38
CA ILE A 109 9.69 -2.02 8.48
C ILE A 109 8.92 -1.67 7.20
N SER A 110 7.86 -0.88 7.32
CA SER A 110 6.97 -0.50 6.23
C SER A 110 7.32 0.85 5.58
N LEU A 111 8.47 1.43 5.95
CA LEU A 111 8.97 2.71 5.42
C LEU A 111 8.06 3.93 5.64
N GLY A 112 7.16 3.89 6.63
CA GLY A 112 6.25 5.00 6.96
C GLY A 112 4.82 4.60 7.30
N GLU A 113 4.38 3.44 6.80
CA GLU A 113 2.96 3.01 6.90
C GLU A 113 2.53 2.62 8.33
N GLY A 114 3.46 2.63 9.30
CA GLY A 114 3.15 2.38 10.71
C GLY A 114 2.35 3.49 11.37
N TYR A 115 2.35 4.71 10.82
CA TYR A 115 1.51 5.83 11.28
C TYR A 115 0.08 5.74 10.75
N HIS A 116 -0.53 4.56 10.90
CA HIS A 116 -1.80 4.22 10.28
C HIS A 116 -2.98 5.00 10.86
N GLY A 117 -2.98 5.27 12.17
CA GLY A 117 -4.00 6.12 12.80
C GLY A 117 -4.05 7.53 12.20
N TYR A 118 -2.88 8.13 11.94
CA TYR A 118 -2.82 9.43 11.25
C TYR A 118 -3.26 9.32 9.79
N HIS A 119 -2.84 8.27 9.07
CA HIS A 119 -3.31 8.02 7.69
C HIS A 119 -4.84 7.95 7.60
N HIS A 120 -5.50 7.27 8.54
CA HIS A 120 -6.97 7.21 8.58
C HIS A 120 -7.62 8.55 8.95
N GLN A 121 -6.98 9.35 9.81
CA GLN A 121 -7.48 10.68 10.17
C GLN A 121 -7.30 11.70 9.02
N TYR A 122 -6.20 11.59 8.27
CA TYR A 122 -5.82 12.51 7.19
C TYR A 122 -5.48 11.75 5.90
N PRO A 123 -6.46 11.08 5.25
CA PRO A 123 -6.22 10.20 4.11
C PRO A 123 -5.73 10.91 2.84
N LYS A 124 -5.82 12.25 2.80
CA LYS A 124 -5.32 13.09 1.70
C LYS A 124 -3.93 13.69 1.97
N ALA A 125 -3.39 13.50 3.17
CA ALA A 125 -2.07 14.02 3.50
C ALA A 125 -0.99 13.23 2.74
N MET A 126 -0.02 13.94 2.16
CA MET A 126 1.12 13.32 1.47
C MET A 126 2.09 12.64 2.42
N ARG A 127 2.09 13.06 3.69
CA ARG A 127 2.83 12.42 4.77
C ARG A 127 1.87 11.67 5.66
N PHE A 128 2.30 10.53 6.16
CA PHE A 128 1.52 9.74 7.12
C PHE A 128 1.66 10.26 8.55
N LYS A 129 2.28 11.44 8.76
CA LYS A 129 2.43 12.10 10.08
C LYS A 129 2.85 13.57 9.98
N ASN A 130 2.80 14.28 11.12
CA ASN A 130 3.50 15.55 11.36
C ASN A 130 5.01 15.33 11.61
N VAL A 131 5.84 16.37 11.49
CA VAL A 131 7.33 16.38 11.47
C VAL A 131 8.03 15.43 12.48
N GLY A 132 9.18 14.83 12.10
CA GLY A 132 10.17 14.27 13.05
C GLY A 132 10.16 12.76 13.36
N ALA A 133 9.60 11.92 12.49
CA ALA A 133 9.64 10.45 12.67
C ALA A 133 9.70 9.73 11.33
N PHE A 134 9.84 8.41 11.37
CA PHE A 134 10.29 7.60 10.24
C PHE A 134 9.18 7.39 9.21
N ASP A 135 9.05 8.34 8.29
CA ASP A 135 8.13 8.34 7.14
C ASP A 135 8.93 8.62 5.86
N ILE A 136 9.66 7.59 5.41
CA ILE A 136 10.53 7.69 4.23
C ILE A 136 9.67 7.86 2.98
N SER A 137 8.55 7.11 2.88
CA SER A 137 7.64 7.20 1.74
C SER A 137 7.07 8.62 1.58
N GLY A 138 6.57 9.22 2.66
CA GLY A 138 6.07 10.59 2.66
C GLY A 138 7.15 11.64 2.37
N TRP A 139 8.37 11.44 2.87
CA TRP A 139 9.51 12.32 2.56
C TRP A 139 9.92 12.27 1.08
N VAL A 140 10.05 11.06 0.51
CA VAL A 140 10.38 10.88 -0.91
C VAL A 140 9.31 11.51 -1.79
N LEU A 141 8.03 11.26 -1.47
CA LEU A 141 6.91 11.79 -2.25
C LEU A 141 6.90 13.33 -2.24
N GLU A 142 7.00 13.95 -1.07
CA GLU A 142 7.06 15.40 -0.93
C GLU A 142 8.23 15.99 -1.74
N LYS A 143 9.43 15.41 -1.65
CA LYS A 143 10.60 15.89 -2.41
C LYS A 143 10.43 15.71 -3.91
N SER A 144 9.89 14.59 -4.37
CA SER A 144 9.64 14.33 -5.79
C SER A 144 8.58 15.27 -6.36
N VAL A 145 7.51 15.54 -5.61
CA VAL A 145 6.44 16.46 -6.01
C VAL A 145 6.96 17.90 -6.06
N LEU A 146 7.67 18.36 -5.02
CA LEU A 146 8.18 19.73 -4.94
C LEU A 146 9.31 20.01 -5.94
N ARG A 147 10.14 19.02 -6.27
CA ARG A 147 11.23 19.18 -7.26
C ARG A 147 10.81 18.94 -8.70
N GLY A 148 9.79 18.11 -8.92
CA GLY A 148 9.36 17.68 -10.25
C GLY A 148 8.21 18.49 -10.86
N GLY A 149 7.57 19.39 -10.11
CA GLY A 149 6.36 20.10 -10.59
C GLY A 149 5.19 19.15 -10.91
N LEU A 150 5.21 17.93 -10.37
CA LEU A 150 4.40 16.78 -10.79
C LEU A 150 2.92 16.80 -10.33
N LEU A 151 2.44 17.92 -9.79
CA LEU A 151 1.02 18.12 -9.56
C LEU A 151 0.56 19.38 -10.30
N GLU A 152 -0.17 19.17 -11.40
CA GLU A 152 -1.23 20.11 -11.76
C GLU A 152 -2.12 20.28 -10.52
N ARG A 153 -2.16 21.51 -10.01
CA ARG A 153 -3.13 21.95 -9.01
C ARG A 153 -4.52 21.69 -9.57
N ASN A 154 -5.15 20.58 -9.18
CA ASN A 154 -6.60 20.50 -9.26
C ASN A 154 -7.16 21.18 -8.02
N SER A 155 -7.51 22.45 -8.24
CA SER A 155 -8.46 23.27 -7.48
C SER A 155 -9.73 22.51 -7.10
#